data_AF-A0A6I1HYE0-F1
#
_entry.id   AF-A0A6I1HYE0-F1
#
_cell.length_a   1.000
_cell.length_b   1.000
_cell.length_c   1.000
_cell.angle_alpha   90.00
_cell.angle_beta   90.00
_cell.angle_gamma   90.00
#
_symmetry.space_group_name_H-M   'P 1'
#
loop_
_entity.id
_entity.type
_entity.pdbx_description
1 polymer ?
#
loop_
_entity_poly.entity_id
_entity_poly.type
_entity_poly.pdbx_seq_one_letter_code
_entity_poly.pdbx_strand_id
1 'polypeptide(L)'
;MPTSLSSSLIATALLAATHGAVAAPMSLDDYLALNGPAPTAQLAYGPAPSQYAQLFRPEGSGPFPVVVLVHGGCWTVAFGGIRQMRNVAGALVAQGIAVWNVEYRRVDEPGGGYPGTYEDMHAALDSLQQHAPQYQLDVDRIVAMGHSAGGQLVQWIAGRGRLPKTSPLYRDTFLPVKSIISLGGLADLRHEKELIRTSCERDIAQLAGSASTERPDIYSDTNAAELIPNGSRTVLITGELDTISPPRVAHDYAAKAIKAGDHAEVLILPGASHYDEIAATSNAWTMILPVLRQMLGMTAH
;
A
#
# COMPACT_ATOMS: atom_id res chain seq x y z
N MET A 1 82.18 7.45 11.21
CA MET A 1 80.92 6.70 11.03
C MET A 1 79.81 7.52 11.68
N PRO A 2 78.83 7.99 10.89
CA PRO A 2 78.01 9.15 11.26
C PRO A 2 76.75 8.75 12.05
N THR A 3 76.37 9.60 13.00
CA THR A 3 75.07 9.57 13.69
C THR A 3 74.07 10.44 12.92
N SER A 4 72.89 9.88 12.67
CA SER A 4 71.89 10.36 11.72
C SER A 4 71.04 11.54 12.22
N LEU A 5 70.71 12.43 11.30
CA LEU A 5 69.78 13.55 11.43
C LEU A 5 68.33 13.09 11.69
N SER A 6 67.68 13.73 12.66
CA SER A 6 66.25 13.65 12.96
C SER A 6 65.42 14.40 11.92
N SER A 7 64.51 13.70 11.24
CA SER A 7 63.52 14.28 10.32
C SER A 7 62.16 14.36 11.01
N SER A 8 61.71 15.58 11.29
CA SER A 8 60.36 15.86 11.79
C SER A 8 59.35 15.83 10.63
N LEU A 9 58.44 14.85 10.63
CA LEU A 9 57.29 14.84 9.73
C LEU A 9 56.16 15.71 10.31
N ILE A 10 55.81 16.76 9.59
CA ILE A 10 54.57 17.53 9.80
C ILE A 10 53.42 16.70 9.25
N ALA A 11 52.51 16.25 10.12
CA ALA A 11 51.30 15.54 9.74
C ALA A 11 50.20 16.54 9.35
N THR A 12 49.90 16.66 8.06
CA THR A 12 48.75 17.40 7.56
C THR A 12 47.50 16.53 7.71
N ALA A 13 46.63 16.86 8.66
CA ALA A 13 45.34 16.19 8.80
C ALA A 13 44.36 16.68 7.71
N LEU A 14 44.08 15.85 6.71
CA LEU A 14 42.92 16.06 5.82
C LEU A 14 41.66 15.67 6.59
N LEU A 15 40.80 16.65 6.91
CA LEU A 15 39.41 16.38 7.25
C LEU A 15 38.66 15.97 5.97
N ALA A 16 38.49 14.67 5.78
CA ALA A 16 37.53 14.16 4.80
C ALA A 16 36.12 14.38 5.35
N ALA A 17 35.39 15.34 4.78
CA ALA A 17 33.95 15.44 4.99
C ALA A 17 33.30 14.21 4.33
N THR A 18 32.95 13.21 5.16
CA THR A 18 32.13 12.09 4.74
C THR A 18 30.74 12.60 4.38
N HIS A 19 30.54 12.97 3.11
CA HIS A 19 29.20 12.99 2.54
C HIS A 19 28.73 11.55 2.54
N GLY A 20 27.89 11.19 3.52
CA GLY A 20 27.26 9.87 3.56
C GLY A 20 26.60 9.65 2.20
N ALA A 21 27.03 8.62 1.47
CA ALA A 21 26.44 8.29 0.20
C ALA A 21 24.94 8.06 0.43
N VAL A 22 24.09 8.85 -0.23
CA VAL A 22 22.65 8.56 -0.29
C VAL A 22 22.54 7.21 -0.99
N ALA A 23 21.92 6.24 -0.33
CA ALA A 23 21.69 4.93 -0.94
C ALA A 23 20.95 5.11 -2.26
N ALA A 24 21.34 4.34 -3.29
CA ALA A 24 20.65 4.38 -4.56
C ALA A 24 19.16 3.98 -4.36
N PRO A 25 18.22 4.58 -5.11
CA PRO A 25 16.82 4.20 -5.05
C PRO A 25 16.64 2.73 -5.41
N MET A 26 15.67 2.06 -4.78
CA MET A 26 15.41 0.64 -5.01
C MET A 26 14.97 0.36 -6.46
N SER A 27 15.39 -0.80 -6.96
CA SER A 27 14.94 -1.35 -8.24
C SER A 27 13.81 -2.38 -8.06
N LEU A 28 13.25 -2.86 -9.18
CA LEU A 28 12.28 -3.96 -9.15
C LEU A 28 12.90 -5.24 -8.55
N ASP A 29 14.17 -5.53 -8.86
CA ASP A 29 14.86 -6.71 -8.32
C ASP A 29 15.02 -6.61 -6.79
N ASP A 30 15.33 -5.42 -6.28
CA ASP A 30 15.39 -5.18 -4.83
C ASP A 30 14.02 -5.39 -4.19
N TYR A 31 12.95 -4.90 -4.82
CA TYR A 31 11.58 -5.15 -4.37
C TYR A 31 11.23 -6.64 -4.38
N LEU A 32 11.53 -7.36 -5.46
CA LEU A 32 11.24 -8.79 -5.57
C LEU A 32 12.01 -9.62 -4.53
N ALA A 33 13.19 -9.15 -4.13
CA ALA A 33 14.00 -9.75 -3.07
C ALA A 33 13.51 -9.45 -1.64
N LEU A 34 12.58 -8.49 -1.46
CA LEU A 34 12.02 -8.20 -0.15
C LEU A 34 11.32 -9.43 0.43
N ASN A 35 11.58 -9.66 1.72
CA ASN A 35 10.99 -10.75 2.48
C ASN A 35 10.82 -10.32 3.94
N GLY A 36 10.07 -11.10 4.70
CA GLY A 36 9.83 -10.84 6.12
C GLY A 36 9.55 -12.12 6.90
N PRO A 37 9.15 -11.98 8.17
CA PRO A 37 8.83 -13.13 9.01
C PRO A 37 7.68 -13.96 8.42
N ALA A 38 7.54 -15.20 8.90
CA ALA A 38 6.35 -15.99 8.62
C ALA A 38 5.12 -15.36 9.32
N PRO A 39 3.92 -15.48 8.73
CA PRO A 39 2.71 -15.00 9.39
C PRO A 39 2.37 -15.85 10.61
N THR A 40 1.70 -15.25 11.58
CA THR A 40 1.11 -15.94 12.74
C THR A 40 0.07 -16.96 12.30
N ALA A 41 -0.76 -16.60 11.31
CA ALA A 41 -1.75 -17.49 10.71
C ALA A 41 -2.00 -17.13 9.25
N GLN A 42 -2.43 -18.12 8.46
CA GLN A 42 -2.96 -17.91 7.12
C GLN A 42 -4.43 -18.34 7.09
N LEU A 43 -5.31 -17.42 6.72
CA LEU A 43 -6.76 -17.57 6.85
C LEU A 43 -7.39 -17.41 5.46
N ALA A 44 -7.94 -18.50 4.93
CA ALA A 44 -8.69 -18.45 3.68
C ALA A 44 -10.00 -17.71 3.89
N TYR A 45 -10.37 -16.85 2.95
CA TYR A 45 -11.66 -16.16 2.91
C TYR A 45 -12.49 -16.53 1.67
N GLY A 46 -11.96 -17.41 0.81
CA GLY A 46 -12.64 -17.94 -0.36
C GLY A 46 -11.98 -19.20 -0.90
N PRO A 47 -12.58 -19.86 -1.91
CA PRO A 47 -12.11 -21.14 -2.44
C PRO A 47 -10.90 -21.05 -3.37
N ALA A 48 -10.62 -19.90 -3.98
CA ALA A 48 -9.50 -19.77 -4.91
C ALA A 48 -8.15 -19.71 -4.17
N PRO A 49 -7.05 -20.16 -4.79
CA PRO A 49 -5.73 -20.18 -4.15
C PRO A 49 -5.26 -18.82 -3.62
N SER A 50 -5.65 -17.73 -4.27
CA SER A 50 -5.28 -16.35 -3.90
C SER A 50 -6.32 -15.67 -2.99
N GLN A 51 -7.33 -16.40 -2.48
CA GLN A 51 -8.34 -15.86 -1.57
C GLN A 51 -8.01 -16.14 -0.11
N TYR A 52 -6.92 -15.54 0.38
CA TYR A 52 -6.51 -15.65 1.78
C TYR A 52 -5.84 -14.37 2.29
N ALA A 53 -5.83 -14.23 3.61
CA ALA A 53 -5.04 -13.23 4.30
C ALA A 53 -4.00 -13.87 5.21
N GLN A 54 -2.88 -13.19 5.39
CA GLN A 54 -1.84 -13.52 6.35
C GLN A 54 -1.97 -12.58 7.56
N LEU A 55 -2.24 -13.17 8.73
CA LEU A 55 -2.24 -12.45 9.98
C LEU A 55 -0.83 -12.39 10.54
N PHE A 56 -0.37 -11.18 10.84
CA PHE A 56 0.81 -10.92 11.66
C PHE A 56 0.33 -10.25 12.94
N ARG A 57 0.38 -10.98 14.06
CA ARG A 57 -0.13 -10.52 15.34
C ARG A 57 1.03 -10.25 16.30
N PRO A 58 1.06 -9.11 17.00
CA PRO A 58 2.02 -8.88 18.09
C PRO A 58 1.87 -9.89 19.23
N GLU A 59 2.94 -10.06 19.99
CA GLU A 59 2.89 -10.81 21.24
C GLU A 59 2.16 -10.02 22.33
N GLY A 60 1.68 -10.72 23.37
CA GLY A 60 0.99 -10.11 24.49
C GLY A 60 -0.53 -9.95 24.32
N SER A 61 -1.09 -8.99 25.05
CA SER A 61 -2.54 -8.74 25.17
C SER A 61 -2.93 -7.52 24.34
N GLY A 62 -4.01 -7.66 23.56
CA GLY A 62 -4.58 -6.59 22.75
C GLY A 62 -5.64 -5.77 23.52
N PRO A 63 -6.60 -5.14 22.82
CA PRO A 63 -6.81 -5.25 21.38
C PRO A 63 -5.77 -4.43 20.59
N PHE A 64 -5.21 -5.04 19.53
CA PHE A 64 -4.16 -4.43 18.70
C PHE A 64 -4.77 -3.60 17.58
N PRO A 65 -4.31 -2.36 17.33
CA PRO A 65 -4.72 -1.63 16.14
C PRO A 65 -4.31 -2.41 14.88
N VAL A 66 -5.08 -2.26 13.81
CA VAL A 66 -4.97 -3.11 12.61
C VAL A 66 -4.54 -2.30 11.39
N VAL A 67 -3.58 -2.83 10.65
CA VAL A 67 -3.29 -2.40 9.29
C VAL A 67 -3.76 -3.49 8.32
N VAL A 68 -4.72 -3.16 7.46
CA VAL A 68 -5.02 -3.98 6.28
C VAL A 68 -4.01 -3.62 5.22
N LEU A 69 -3.14 -4.57 4.87
CA LEU A 69 -2.04 -4.36 3.94
C LEU A 69 -2.36 -5.02 2.60
N VAL A 70 -2.29 -4.26 1.51
CA VAL A 70 -2.61 -4.74 0.16
C VAL A 70 -1.43 -4.53 -0.77
N HIS A 71 -0.95 -5.61 -1.39
CA HIS A 71 0.23 -5.57 -2.25
C HIS A 71 -0.04 -4.96 -3.63
N GLY A 72 1.03 -4.43 -4.22
CA GLY A 72 1.08 -3.98 -5.61
C GLY A 72 1.29 -5.12 -6.60
N GLY A 73 2.07 -4.86 -7.66
CA GLY A 73 2.39 -5.84 -8.69
C GLY A 73 1.54 -5.73 -9.95
N CYS A 74 1.07 -4.53 -10.29
CA CYS A 74 0.31 -4.26 -11.53
C CYS A 74 -0.89 -5.19 -11.74
N TRP A 75 -1.51 -5.64 -10.64
CA TRP A 75 -2.61 -6.60 -10.63
C TRP A 75 -2.31 -7.90 -11.39
N THR A 76 -1.05 -8.34 -11.48
CA THR A 76 -0.57 -9.57 -12.16
C THR A 76 0.42 -10.34 -11.28
N VAL A 77 0.47 -11.66 -11.41
CA VAL A 77 1.38 -12.50 -10.59
C VAL A 77 2.86 -12.22 -10.87
N ALA A 78 3.18 -11.58 -12.01
CA ALA A 78 4.54 -11.44 -12.52
C ALA A 78 5.42 -10.49 -11.69
N PHE A 79 4.84 -9.49 -11.05
CA PHE A 79 5.57 -8.41 -10.37
C PHE A 79 5.45 -8.49 -8.85
N GLY A 80 5.52 -9.70 -8.31
CA GLY A 80 5.45 -9.96 -6.87
C GLY A 80 4.02 -10.01 -6.32
N GLY A 81 3.91 -10.02 -5.01
CA GLY A 81 2.63 -10.13 -4.33
C GLY A 81 2.73 -10.04 -2.82
N ILE A 82 1.89 -10.80 -2.12
CA ILE A 82 1.78 -10.75 -0.65
C ILE A 82 3.12 -10.97 0.08
N ARG A 83 4.07 -11.70 -0.53
CA ARG A 83 5.36 -12.05 0.09
C ARG A 83 6.24 -10.83 0.35
N GLN A 84 6.31 -9.91 -0.59
CA GLN A 84 7.12 -8.69 -0.47
C GLN A 84 6.63 -7.84 0.72
N MET A 85 5.33 -7.78 0.94
CA MET A 85 4.70 -7.02 2.03
C MET A 85 5.05 -7.53 3.44
N ARG A 86 5.57 -8.76 3.58
CA ARG A 86 5.91 -9.34 4.88
C ARG A 86 6.97 -8.54 5.64
N ASN A 87 7.86 -7.85 4.94
CA ASN A 87 8.89 -7.02 5.55
C ASN A 87 8.25 -5.88 6.38
N VAL A 88 7.29 -5.17 5.78
CA VAL A 88 6.49 -4.12 6.42
C VAL A 88 5.62 -4.73 7.52
N ALA A 89 5.02 -5.90 7.29
CA ALA A 89 4.21 -6.57 8.30
C ALA A 89 5.02 -6.88 9.59
N GLY A 90 6.25 -7.37 9.44
CA GLY A 90 7.15 -7.60 10.57
C GLY A 90 7.54 -6.31 11.30
N ALA A 91 7.85 -5.25 10.56
CA ALA A 91 8.19 -3.95 11.13
C ALA A 91 7.02 -3.34 11.92
N LEU A 92 5.79 -3.49 11.44
CA LEU A 92 4.57 -3.02 12.12
C LEU A 92 4.26 -3.86 13.38
N VAL A 93 4.44 -5.18 13.32
CA VAL A 93 4.29 -6.04 14.50
C VAL A 93 5.25 -5.64 15.63
N ALA A 94 6.50 -5.28 15.29
CA ALA A 94 7.46 -4.77 16.27
C ALA A 94 7.03 -3.45 16.94
N GLN A 95 6.04 -2.75 16.38
CA GLN A 95 5.43 -1.53 16.93
C GLN A 95 4.14 -1.80 17.72
N GLY A 96 3.75 -3.06 17.90
CA GLY A 96 2.50 -3.44 18.57
C GLY A 96 1.26 -3.30 17.67
N ILE A 97 1.44 -3.32 16.36
CA ILE A 97 0.37 -3.19 15.36
C ILE A 97 0.13 -4.54 14.69
N ALA A 98 -1.12 -4.99 14.66
CA ALA A 98 -1.49 -6.19 13.92
C ALA A 98 -1.63 -5.89 12.42
N VAL A 99 -1.22 -6.83 11.58
CA VAL A 99 -1.32 -6.69 10.12
C VAL A 99 -2.16 -7.81 9.53
N TRP A 100 -3.16 -7.41 8.76
CA TRP A 100 -3.98 -8.26 7.91
C TRP A 100 -3.50 -8.09 6.47
N ASN A 101 -2.52 -8.90 6.07
CA ASN A 101 -1.88 -8.81 4.76
C ASN A 101 -2.67 -9.64 3.73
N VAL A 102 -3.26 -8.99 2.74
CA VAL A 102 -4.25 -9.58 1.83
C VAL A 102 -3.59 -10.01 0.52
N GLU A 103 -3.76 -11.28 0.16
CA GLU A 103 -3.57 -11.78 -1.21
C GLU A 103 -4.93 -11.70 -1.91
N TYR A 104 -4.97 -11.54 -3.24
CA TYR A 104 -6.21 -11.43 -4.01
C TYR A 104 -6.03 -12.00 -5.41
N ARG A 105 -7.13 -12.38 -6.08
CA ARG A 105 -7.07 -12.83 -7.48
C ARG A 105 -6.66 -11.67 -8.38
N ARG A 106 -5.58 -11.86 -9.12
CA ARG A 106 -5.04 -10.92 -10.12
C ARG A 106 -5.62 -11.17 -11.51
N VAL A 107 -5.46 -10.22 -12.43
CA VAL A 107 -6.15 -10.25 -13.74
C VAL A 107 -5.77 -11.43 -14.64
N ASP A 108 -4.64 -12.06 -14.35
CA ASP A 108 -4.11 -13.25 -15.02
C ASP A 108 -4.46 -14.55 -14.29
N GLU A 109 -5.28 -14.48 -13.24
CA GLU A 109 -5.82 -15.62 -12.52
C GLU A 109 -7.31 -15.83 -12.85
N PRO A 110 -7.82 -17.08 -12.80
CA PRO A 110 -9.24 -17.36 -13.01
C PRO A 110 -10.15 -16.53 -12.07
N GLY A 111 -10.98 -15.68 -12.68
CA GLY A 111 -11.90 -14.82 -11.96
C GLY A 111 -11.27 -13.61 -11.27
N GLY A 112 -10.03 -13.25 -11.56
CA GLY A 112 -9.47 -11.96 -11.16
C GLY A 112 -9.81 -10.83 -12.15
N GLY A 113 -9.51 -9.59 -11.77
CA GLY A 113 -10.06 -8.40 -12.42
C GLY A 113 -11.49 -8.11 -11.96
N TYR A 114 -12.28 -7.42 -12.79
CA TYR A 114 -13.69 -7.16 -12.45
C TYR A 114 -14.57 -8.41 -12.66
N PRO A 115 -15.44 -8.78 -11.70
CA PRO A 115 -15.61 -8.18 -10.37
C PRO A 115 -14.70 -8.78 -9.29
N GLY A 116 -14.06 -9.93 -9.55
CA GLY A 116 -13.48 -10.78 -8.50
C GLY A 116 -12.38 -10.17 -7.63
N THR A 117 -11.49 -9.32 -8.17
CA THR A 117 -10.48 -8.62 -7.36
C THR A 117 -11.12 -7.72 -6.30
N TYR A 118 -12.24 -7.08 -6.63
CA TYR A 118 -12.96 -6.20 -5.71
C TYR A 118 -13.82 -6.99 -4.73
N GLU A 119 -14.39 -8.11 -5.17
CA GLU A 119 -15.07 -9.06 -4.27
C GLU A 119 -14.10 -9.63 -3.24
N ASP A 120 -12.85 -9.89 -3.63
CA ASP A 120 -11.79 -10.36 -2.73
C ASP A 120 -11.47 -9.33 -1.64
N MET A 121 -11.51 -8.03 -1.97
CA MET A 121 -11.37 -6.97 -0.95
C MET A 121 -12.51 -6.99 0.07
N HIS A 122 -13.76 -7.19 -0.38
CA HIS A 122 -14.89 -7.37 0.54
C HIS A 122 -14.68 -8.60 1.44
N ALA A 123 -14.42 -9.76 0.84
CA ALA A 123 -14.28 -11.02 1.57
C ALA A 123 -13.09 -10.99 2.56
N ALA A 124 -12.00 -10.33 2.21
CA ALA A 124 -10.86 -10.15 3.09
C ALA A 124 -11.20 -9.31 4.33
N LEU A 125 -11.98 -8.23 4.19
CA LEU A 125 -12.40 -7.38 5.31
C LEU A 125 -13.50 -8.04 6.16
N ASP A 126 -14.42 -8.78 5.54
CA ASP A 126 -15.43 -9.56 6.27
C ASP A 126 -14.75 -10.66 7.11
N SER A 127 -13.74 -11.33 6.55
CA SER A 127 -12.91 -12.30 7.26
C SER A 127 -12.12 -11.65 8.41
N LEU A 128 -11.56 -10.45 8.22
CA LEU A 128 -10.94 -9.70 9.32
C LEU A 128 -11.94 -9.47 10.46
N GLN A 129 -13.13 -8.96 10.14
CA GLN A 129 -14.17 -8.68 11.15
C GLN A 129 -14.58 -9.95 11.90
N GLN A 130 -14.73 -11.07 11.20
CA GLN A 130 -15.04 -12.37 11.80
C GLN A 130 -13.95 -12.87 12.76
N HIS A 131 -12.67 -12.72 12.39
CA HIS A 131 -11.55 -13.23 13.16
C HIS A 131 -11.04 -12.26 14.23
N ALA A 132 -11.46 -10.99 14.20
CA ALA A 132 -11.00 -9.96 15.12
C ALA A 132 -11.13 -10.33 16.61
N PRO A 133 -12.26 -10.89 17.10
CA PRO A 133 -12.38 -11.28 18.51
C PRO A 133 -11.38 -12.36 18.93
N GLN A 134 -11.16 -13.37 18.07
CA GLN A 134 -10.25 -14.48 18.35
C GLN A 134 -8.80 -14.01 18.50
N TYR A 135 -8.38 -13.05 17.67
CA TYR A 135 -6.99 -12.58 17.65
C TYR A 135 -6.77 -11.27 18.42
N GLN A 136 -7.79 -10.74 19.09
CA GLN A 136 -7.76 -9.47 19.82
C GLN A 136 -7.37 -8.31 18.89
N LEU A 137 -8.06 -8.20 17.75
CA LEU A 137 -7.83 -7.15 16.77
C LEU A 137 -8.85 -6.02 17.00
N ASP A 138 -8.35 -4.78 17.03
CA ASP A 138 -9.15 -3.58 17.16
C ASP A 138 -9.54 -3.06 15.78
N VAL A 139 -10.73 -3.46 15.30
CA VAL A 139 -11.24 -3.01 14.00
C VAL A 139 -11.80 -1.58 14.03
N ASP A 140 -11.87 -0.93 15.20
CA ASP A 140 -12.21 0.48 15.32
C ASP A 140 -10.97 1.37 15.11
N ARG A 141 -9.77 0.84 15.38
CA ARG A 141 -8.47 1.46 15.05
C ARG A 141 -7.83 0.76 13.84
N ILE A 142 -8.39 1.02 12.67
CA ILE A 142 -7.99 0.39 11.41
C ILE A 142 -7.45 1.42 10.40
N VAL A 143 -6.33 1.07 9.75
CA VAL A 143 -5.79 1.75 8.56
C VAL A 143 -5.71 0.75 7.42
N ALA A 144 -6.17 1.11 6.22
CA ALA A 144 -5.84 0.36 5.02
C ALA A 144 -4.64 1.02 4.34
N MET A 145 -3.56 0.25 4.17
CA MET A 145 -2.33 0.66 3.53
C MET A 145 -2.10 -0.21 2.29
N GLY A 146 -1.88 0.42 1.13
CA GLY A 146 -1.69 -0.31 -0.12
C GLY A 146 -0.57 0.27 -0.94
N HIS A 147 0.19 -0.59 -1.62
CA HIS A 147 1.26 -0.20 -2.55
C HIS A 147 0.82 -0.33 -4.00
N SER A 148 1.07 0.68 -4.83
CA SER A 148 0.83 0.64 -6.27
C SER A 148 -0.62 0.25 -6.62
N ALA A 149 -0.81 -0.88 -7.31
CA ALA A 149 -2.12 -1.51 -7.51
C ALA A 149 -2.93 -1.70 -6.21
N GLY A 150 -2.28 -2.09 -5.11
CA GLY A 150 -2.89 -2.17 -3.78
C GLY A 150 -3.30 -0.80 -3.22
N GLY A 151 -2.56 0.26 -3.56
CA GLY A 151 -2.92 1.65 -3.24
C GLY A 151 -4.27 2.04 -3.86
N GLN A 152 -4.49 1.64 -5.12
CA GLN A 152 -5.79 1.79 -5.77
C GLN A 152 -6.89 0.99 -5.06
N LEU A 153 -6.62 -0.26 -4.66
CA LEU A 153 -7.61 -1.11 -3.98
C LEU A 153 -7.99 -0.57 -2.61
N VAL A 154 -7.05 -0.04 -1.81
CA VAL A 154 -7.37 0.55 -0.50
C VAL A 154 -8.16 1.86 -0.62
N GLN A 155 -7.90 2.65 -1.66
CA GLN A 155 -8.71 3.83 -1.97
C GLN A 155 -10.13 3.44 -2.42
N TRP A 156 -10.28 2.35 -3.19
CA TRP A 156 -11.58 1.80 -3.52
C TRP A 156 -12.32 1.27 -2.30
N ILE A 157 -11.62 0.56 -1.39
CA ILE A 157 -12.16 0.08 -0.09
C ILE A 157 -12.82 1.22 0.68
N ALA A 158 -12.21 2.42 0.69
CA ALA A 158 -12.75 3.60 1.36
C ALA A 158 -14.08 4.09 0.77
N GLY A 159 -14.17 4.02 -0.56
CA GLY A 159 -15.30 4.47 -1.37
C GLY A 159 -16.42 3.44 -1.52
N ARG A 160 -16.23 2.16 -1.18
CA ARG A 160 -17.19 1.09 -1.51
C ARG A 160 -18.61 1.24 -0.92
N GLY A 161 -18.78 2.08 0.10
CA GLY A 161 -20.11 2.47 0.58
C GLY A 161 -20.91 3.38 -0.37
N ARG A 162 -20.28 3.87 -1.44
CA ARG A 162 -20.85 4.75 -2.46
C ARG A 162 -21.21 4.00 -3.75
N LEU A 163 -20.97 2.69 -3.80
CA LEU A 163 -21.27 1.89 -4.99
C LEU A 163 -22.76 1.99 -5.34
N PRO A 164 -23.12 2.07 -6.63
CA PRO A 164 -24.52 2.02 -7.05
C PRO A 164 -25.16 0.72 -6.59
N LYS A 165 -26.41 0.75 -6.13
CA LYS A 165 -27.16 -0.47 -5.74
C LYS A 165 -27.32 -1.49 -6.86
N THR A 166 -27.16 -1.05 -8.11
CA THR A 166 -27.17 -1.90 -9.30
C THR A 166 -25.84 -2.62 -9.54
N SER A 167 -24.76 -2.21 -8.87
CA SER A 167 -23.46 -2.86 -9.00
C SER A 167 -23.48 -4.22 -8.30
N PRO A 168 -22.91 -5.29 -8.91
CA PRO A 168 -22.73 -6.58 -8.23
C PRO A 168 -21.78 -6.48 -7.03
N LEU A 169 -20.99 -5.41 -6.92
CA LEU A 169 -20.09 -5.13 -5.80
C LEU A 169 -20.79 -4.44 -4.62
N TYR A 170 -22.03 -3.96 -4.79
CA TYR A 170 -22.75 -3.30 -3.70
C TYR A 170 -23.02 -4.25 -2.53
N ARG A 171 -22.88 -3.75 -1.29
CA ARG A 171 -23.20 -4.45 -0.05
C ARG A 171 -23.94 -3.51 0.88
N ASP A 172 -25.03 -3.97 1.50
CA ASP A 172 -25.78 -3.19 2.49
C ASP A 172 -25.03 -3.06 3.84
N THR A 173 -24.13 -3.99 4.13
CA THR A 173 -23.33 -4.00 5.36
C THR A 173 -21.90 -4.40 5.03
N PHE A 174 -20.95 -3.68 5.60
CA PHE A 174 -19.51 -3.91 5.44
C PHE A 174 -18.75 -3.21 6.58
N LEU A 175 -17.52 -3.64 6.88
CA LEU A 175 -16.63 -2.95 7.81
C LEU A 175 -16.13 -1.62 7.22
N PRO A 176 -16.54 -0.43 7.70
CA PRO A 176 -16.05 0.82 7.15
C PRO A 176 -14.56 1.01 7.45
N VAL A 177 -13.78 1.39 6.44
CA VAL A 177 -12.36 1.78 6.61
C VAL A 177 -12.18 3.14 5.98
N LYS A 178 -11.84 4.15 6.80
CA LYS A 178 -11.77 5.56 6.39
C LYS A 178 -10.38 6.17 6.52
N SER A 179 -9.45 5.49 7.18
CA SER A 179 -8.05 5.89 7.27
C SER A 179 -7.25 5.15 6.20
N ILE A 180 -6.81 5.85 5.16
CA ILE A 180 -6.14 5.27 3.99
C ILE A 180 -4.73 5.81 3.87
N ILE A 181 -3.75 4.91 3.67
CA ILE A 181 -2.41 5.26 3.21
C ILE A 181 -2.20 4.63 1.83
N SER A 182 -2.05 5.45 0.81
CA SER A 182 -1.76 5.01 -0.55
C SER A 182 -0.29 5.26 -0.85
N LEU A 183 0.47 4.19 -1.02
CA LEU A 183 1.88 4.21 -1.38
C LEU A 183 1.97 4.08 -2.90
N GLY A 184 2.24 5.17 -3.61
CA GLY A 184 2.43 5.16 -5.07
C GLY A 184 1.21 4.64 -5.85
N GLY A 185 0.00 4.91 -5.35
CA GLY A 185 -1.23 4.32 -5.88
C GLY A 185 -1.81 5.00 -7.13
N LEU A 186 -2.40 4.19 -8.02
CA LEU A 186 -2.97 4.60 -9.32
C LEU A 186 -4.52 4.59 -9.28
N ALA A 187 -5.11 5.39 -8.40
CA ALA A 187 -6.51 5.21 -8.00
C ALA A 187 -7.59 5.89 -8.85
N ASP A 188 -7.24 6.84 -9.73
CA ASP A 188 -8.17 7.37 -10.74
C ASP A 188 -8.04 6.57 -12.05
N LEU A 189 -8.59 5.36 -12.11
CA LEU A 189 -8.48 4.46 -13.26
C LEU A 189 -8.90 5.12 -14.59
N ARG A 190 -9.83 6.08 -14.55
CA ARG A 190 -10.29 6.80 -15.74
C ARG A 190 -9.20 7.76 -16.24
N HIS A 191 -8.60 8.52 -15.33
CA HIS A 191 -7.56 9.48 -15.66
C HIS A 191 -6.22 8.79 -15.98
N GLU A 192 -5.91 7.71 -15.25
CA GLU A 192 -4.62 7.02 -15.27
C GLU A 192 -4.52 5.88 -16.28
N LYS A 193 -5.54 5.65 -17.11
CA LYS A 193 -5.59 4.52 -18.04
C LYS A 193 -4.34 4.38 -18.92
N GLU A 194 -3.81 5.49 -19.42
CA GLU A 194 -2.66 5.47 -20.33
C GLU A 194 -1.37 5.21 -19.56
N LEU A 195 -1.24 5.81 -18.36
CA LEU A 195 -0.14 5.53 -17.47
C LEU A 195 -0.13 4.03 -17.11
N ILE A 196 -1.25 3.48 -16.64
CA ILE A 196 -1.42 2.05 -16.32
C ILE A 196 -1.05 1.16 -17.51
N ARG A 197 -1.48 1.53 -18.72
CA ARG A 197 -1.14 0.79 -19.94
C ARG A 197 0.37 0.77 -20.19
N THR A 198 1.06 1.89 -19.96
CA THR A 198 2.49 2.01 -20.25
C THR A 198 3.40 1.50 -19.12
N SER A 199 3.03 1.68 -17.85
CA SER A 199 3.86 1.32 -16.70
C SER A 199 3.58 -0.09 -16.18
N CYS A 200 2.34 -0.58 -16.35
CA CYS A 200 1.91 -1.90 -15.88
C CYS A 200 1.51 -2.86 -17.01
N GLU A 201 1.53 -2.42 -18.26
CA GLU A 201 1.12 -3.22 -19.42
C GLU A 201 -0.29 -3.80 -19.26
N ARG A 202 -1.20 -3.09 -18.59
CA ARG A 202 -2.59 -3.52 -18.34
C ARG A 202 -3.59 -2.66 -19.10
N ASP A 203 -4.58 -3.30 -19.69
CA ASP A 203 -5.76 -2.63 -20.23
C ASP A 203 -6.80 -2.43 -19.12
N ILE A 204 -7.50 -1.29 -19.14
CA ILE A 204 -8.54 -1.00 -18.16
C ILE A 204 -9.65 -2.06 -18.18
N ALA A 205 -9.99 -2.66 -19.32
CA ALA A 205 -10.99 -3.71 -19.38
C ALA A 205 -10.61 -4.96 -18.55
N GLN A 206 -9.32 -5.23 -18.36
CA GLN A 206 -8.87 -6.30 -17.46
C GLN A 206 -9.15 -5.97 -15.99
N LEU A 207 -9.07 -4.69 -15.63
CA LEU A 207 -9.25 -4.21 -14.26
C LEU A 207 -10.70 -3.89 -13.93
N ALA A 208 -11.40 -3.22 -14.83
CA ALA A 208 -12.73 -2.66 -14.62
C ALA A 208 -13.83 -3.38 -15.40
N GLY A 209 -13.49 -4.41 -16.18
CA GLY A 209 -14.42 -5.14 -17.04
C GLY A 209 -14.81 -4.34 -18.28
N SER A 210 -15.73 -4.90 -19.06
CA SER A 210 -16.26 -4.27 -20.27
C SER A 210 -17.59 -3.56 -19.99
N ALA A 211 -17.88 -2.52 -20.77
CA ALA A 211 -19.17 -1.86 -20.72
C ALA A 211 -20.28 -2.80 -21.23
N SER A 212 -21.46 -2.73 -20.61
CA SER A 212 -22.68 -3.42 -21.06
C SER A 212 -23.87 -2.46 -21.01
N THR A 213 -25.05 -2.92 -21.44
CA THR A 213 -26.31 -2.19 -21.31
C THR A 213 -26.67 -1.87 -19.85
N GLU A 214 -26.36 -2.78 -18.94
CA GLU A 214 -26.63 -2.67 -17.50
C GLU A 214 -25.54 -1.86 -16.78
N ARG A 215 -24.32 -1.85 -17.34
CA ARG A 215 -23.16 -1.13 -16.79
C ARG A 215 -22.41 -0.38 -17.90
N PRO A 216 -22.97 0.73 -18.39
CA PRO A 216 -22.37 1.47 -19.50
C PRO A 216 -21.09 2.23 -19.10
N ASP A 217 -20.98 2.63 -17.83
CA ASP A 217 -19.78 3.27 -17.28
C ASP A 217 -19.05 2.34 -16.32
N ILE A 218 -17.99 1.70 -16.82
CA ILE A 218 -17.20 0.73 -16.05
C ILE A 218 -16.49 1.34 -14.83
N TYR A 219 -16.35 2.66 -14.79
CA TYR A 219 -15.66 3.34 -13.69
C TYR A 219 -16.59 3.61 -12.51
N SER A 220 -17.91 3.56 -12.71
CA SER A 220 -18.92 3.91 -11.69
C SER A 220 -18.86 3.05 -10.42
N ASP A 221 -18.29 1.85 -10.49
CA ASP A 221 -18.15 0.93 -9.36
C ASP A 221 -16.71 0.37 -9.18
N THR A 222 -15.75 0.82 -9.98
CA THR A 222 -14.33 0.37 -9.90
C THR A 222 -13.34 1.50 -9.69
N ASN A 223 -13.68 2.73 -10.12
CA ASN A 223 -12.80 3.87 -10.01
C ASN A 223 -12.98 4.53 -8.64
N ALA A 224 -11.97 4.44 -7.76
CA ALA A 224 -12.03 5.04 -6.43
C ALA A 224 -12.31 6.55 -6.50
N ALA A 225 -11.86 7.21 -7.57
CA ALA A 225 -12.06 8.63 -7.79
C ALA A 225 -13.50 9.01 -8.17
N GLU A 226 -14.36 8.08 -8.61
CA GLU A 226 -15.80 8.29 -8.81
C GLU A 226 -16.60 8.02 -7.51
N LEU A 227 -15.96 7.40 -6.52
CA LEU A 227 -16.55 7.09 -5.22
C LEU A 227 -16.26 8.19 -4.18
N ILE A 228 -15.74 9.34 -4.61
CA ILE A 228 -15.51 10.54 -3.79
C ILE A 228 -16.72 11.50 -3.92
N PRO A 229 -17.12 12.24 -2.86
CA PRO A 229 -16.59 12.16 -1.51
C PRO A 229 -17.11 10.91 -0.79
N ASN A 230 -16.26 10.33 0.04
CA ASN A 230 -16.59 9.16 0.87
C ASN A 230 -16.26 9.36 2.36
N GLY A 231 -15.80 10.54 2.77
CA GLY A 231 -15.47 10.88 4.15
C GLY A 231 -14.20 10.21 4.66
N SER A 232 -13.32 9.75 3.77
CA SER A 232 -12.01 9.20 4.16
C SER A 232 -11.00 10.31 4.50
N ARG A 233 -10.03 9.94 5.33
CA ARG A 233 -8.73 10.61 5.43
C ARG A 233 -7.71 9.78 4.67
N THR A 234 -7.24 10.31 3.55
CA THR A 234 -6.27 9.64 2.67
C THR A 234 -4.93 10.36 2.72
N VAL A 235 -3.85 9.66 3.09
CA VAL A 235 -2.47 10.16 2.90
C VAL A 235 -1.87 9.44 1.71
N LEU A 236 -1.56 10.19 0.65
CA LEU A 236 -0.90 9.70 -0.55
C LEU A 236 0.59 9.94 -0.40
N ILE A 237 1.36 8.87 -0.32
CA ILE A 237 2.81 8.93 -0.13
C ILE A 237 3.45 8.38 -1.39
N THR A 238 4.42 9.10 -1.95
CA THR A 238 5.04 8.71 -3.22
C THR A 238 6.52 9.10 -3.27
N GLY A 239 7.33 8.25 -3.89
CA GLY A 239 8.74 8.53 -4.14
C GLY A 239 8.95 9.71 -5.07
N GLU A 240 9.89 10.59 -4.73
CA GLU A 240 10.29 11.73 -5.59
C GLU A 240 10.73 11.25 -6.98
N LEU A 241 11.35 10.07 -7.07
CA LEU A 241 11.90 9.47 -8.28
C LEU A 241 11.00 8.37 -8.86
N ASP A 242 9.74 8.29 -8.42
CA ASP A 242 8.77 7.32 -8.93
C ASP A 242 8.44 7.60 -10.40
N THR A 243 8.72 6.63 -11.28
CA THR A 243 8.42 6.69 -12.71
C THR A 243 7.24 5.79 -13.12
N ILE A 244 6.72 4.98 -12.19
CA ILE A 244 5.60 4.05 -12.40
C ILE A 244 4.28 4.75 -12.04
N SER A 245 4.26 5.43 -10.89
CA SER A 245 3.17 6.26 -10.40
C SER A 245 3.74 7.62 -9.96
N PRO A 246 4.14 8.49 -10.90
CA PRO A 246 4.86 9.71 -10.59
C PRO A 246 4.08 10.63 -9.62
N PRO A 247 4.76 11.51 -8.86
CA PRO A 247 4.15 12.35 -7.83
C PRO A 247 2.88 13.09 -8.24
N ARG A 248 2.76 13.46 -9.53
CA ARG A 248 1.57 14.12 -10.06
C ARG A 248 0.29 13.30 -9.84
N VAL A 249 0.35 11.97 -9.90
CA VAL A 249 -0.81 11.07 -9.69
C VAL A 249 -1.38 11.26 -8.28
N ALA A 250 -0.51 11.33 -7.26
CA ALA A 250 -0.91 11.56 -5.88
C ALA A 250 -1.55 12.96 -5.72
N HIS A 251 -0.95 13.98 -6.33
CA HIS A 251 -1.48 15.34 -6.30
C HIS A 251 -2.85 15.47 -7.00
N ASP A 252 -3.03 14.84 -8.16
CA ASP A 252 -4.27 14.88 -8.93
C ASP A 252 -5.43 14.26 -8.14
N TYR A 253 -5.21 13.09 -7.52
CA TYR A 253 -6.22 12.46 -6.66
C TYR A 253 -6.51 13.30 -5.41
N ALA A 254 -5.48 13.81 -4.74
CA ALA A 254 -5.63 14.67 -3.56
C ALA A 254 -6.48 15.91 -3.87
N ALA A 255 -6.20 16.58 -5.00
CA ALA A 255 -6.94 17.75 -5.43
C ALA A 255 -8.42 17.44 -5.67
N LYS A 256 -8.73 16.28 -6.27
CA LYS A 256 -10.11 15.81 -6.48
C LYS A 256 -10.82 15.52 -5.15
N ALA A 257 -10.16 14.83 -4.23
CA ALA A 257 -10.68 14.52 -2.89
C ALA A 257 -10.97 15.79 -2.08
N ILE A 258 -10.01 16.71 -1.99
CA ILE A 258 -10.15 17.98 -1.27
C ILE A 258 -11.28 18.83 -1.87
N LYS A 259 -11.33 18.95 -3.20
CA LYS A 259 -12.38 19.70 -3.88
C LYS A 259 -13.78 19.15 -3.59
N ALA A 260 -13.91 17.84 -3.40
CA ALA A 260 -15.16 17.19 -3.07
C ALA A 260 -15.52 17.23 -1.57
N GLY A 261 -14.57 17.60 -0.70
CA GLY A 261 -14.76 17.72 0.75
C GLY A 261 -14.18 16.59 1.60
N ASP A 262 -13.42 15.66 1.00
CA ASP A 262 -12.67 14.63 1.74
C ASP A 262 -11.34 15.18 2.26
N HIS A 263 -10.74 14.52 3.25
CA HIS A 263 -9.41 14.86 3.75
C HIS A 263 -8.35 14.12 2.93
N ALA A 264 -7.47 14.86 2.27
CA ALA A 264 -6.32 14.28 1.58
C ALA A 264 -5.02 15.07 1.82
N GLU A 265 -3.92 14.35 1.96
CA GLU A 265 -2.57 14.89 2.17
C GLU A 265 -1.60 14.17 1.22
N VAL A 266 -0.59 14.88 0.70
CA VAL A 266 0.46 14.29 -0.13
C VAL A 266 1.80 14.40 0.58
N LEU A 267 2.53 13.30 0.66
CA LEU A 267 3.89 13.22 1.20
C LEU A 267 4.84 12.70 0.14
N ILE A 268 5.77 13.56 -0.30
CA ILE A 268 6.84 13.17 -1.22
C ILE A 268 8.02 12.64 -0.41
N LEU A 269 8.52 11.46 -0.78
CA LEU A 269 9.67 10.82 -0.14
C LEU A 269 10.96 11.19 -0.92
N PRO A 270 11.84 12.02 -0.35
CA PRO A 270 13.02 12.51 -1.07
C PRO A 270 13.97 11.39 -1.49
N GLY A 271 14.39 11.40 -2.75
CA GLY A 271 15.31 10.40 -3.31
C GLY A 271 14.77 8.97 -3.38
N ALA A 272 13.50 8.73 -3.06
CA ALA A 272 12.89 7.40 -3.05
C ALA A 272 12.31 7.04 -4.43
N SER A 273 12.44 5.78 -4.83
CA SER A 273 11.76 5.19 -5.98
C SER A 273 10.33 4.74 -5.62
N HIS A 274 9.62 4.18 -6.60
CA HIS A 274 8.34 3.47 -6.40
C HIS A 274 8.42 2.32 -5.38
N TYR A 275 9.60 1.72 -5.20
CA TYR A 275 9.77 0.50 -4.40
C TYR A 275 10.21 0.78 -2.96
N ASP A 276 10.91 1.89 -2.74
CA ASP A 276 11.37 2.34 -1.43
C ASP A 276 10.22 2.52 -0.43
N GLU A 277 9.04 2.86 -0.94
CA GLU A 277 7.81 3.09 -0.17
C GLU A 277 7.34 1.87 0.65
N ILE A 278 7.74 0.66 0.24
CA ILE A 278 7.31 -0.60 0.88
C ILE A 278 8.46 -1.44 1.41
N ALA A 279 9.64 -0.83 1.55
CA ALA A 279 10.78 -1.43 2.22
C ALA A 279 10.95 -0.82 3.62
N ALA A 280 10.68 -1.60 4.66
CA ALA A 280 10.84 -1.17 6.06
C ALA A 280 12.30 -0.84 6.43
N THR A 281 13.25 -1.25 5.59
CA THR A 281 14.69 -0.94 5.72
C THR A 281 15.10 0.33 4.96
N SER A 282 14.21 0.93 4.16
CA SER A 282 14.52 2.15 3.41
C SER A 282 14.42 3.38 4.30
N ASN A 283 15.06 4.48 3.87
CA ASN A 283 14.91 5.78 4.52
C ASN A 283 13.45 6.29 4.46
N ALA A 284 12.71 5.91 3.41
CA ALA A 284 11.30 6.24 3.24
C ALA A 284 10.45 5.76 4.43
N TRP A 285 10.76 4.60 5.01
CA TRP A 285 10.02 4.04 6.15
C TRP A 285 10.05 4.96 7.38
N THR A 286 11.13 5.73 7.57
CA THR A 286 11.25 6.70 8.68
C THR A 286 10.23 7.83 8.61
N MET A 287 9.71 8.11 7.40
CA MET A 287 8.66 9.11 7.16
C MET A 287 7.26 8.49 7.15
N ILE A 288 7.13 7.24 6.68
CA ILE A 288 5.85 6.53 6.56
C ILE A 288 5.33 6.07 7.93
N LEU A 289 6.19 5.47 8.77
CA LEU A 289 5.76 4.88 10.04
C LEU A 289 5.11 5.91 11.00
N PRO A 290 5.65 7.13 11.19
CA PRO A 290 5.01 8.14 12.02
C PRO A 290 3.60 8.52 11.55
N VAL A 291 3.38 8.65 10.24
CA VAL A 291 2.06 8.93 9.65
C VAL A 291 1.08 7.81 9.99
N LEU A 292 1.49 6.55 9.80
CA LEU A 292 0.66 5.39 10.11
C LEU A 292 0.31 5.32 11.61
N ARG A 293 1.29 5.54 12.50
CA ARG A 293 1.06 5.56 13.95
C ARG A 293 0.06 6.65 14.34
N GLN A 294 0.20 7.84 13.78
CA GLN A 294 -0.74 8.95 14.00
C GLN A 294 -2.15 8.57 13.55
N MET A 295 -2.30 7.94 12.39
CA MET A 295 -3.61 7.51 11.85
C MET A 295 -4.28 6.42 12.69
N LEU A 296 -3.50 5.61 13.40
CA LEU A 296 -4.00 4.63 14.38
C LEU A 296 -4.24 5.23 15.77
N GLY A 297 -4.05 6.54 15.95
CA GLY A 297 -4.19 7.21 17.25
C GLY A 297 -3.11 6.81 18.26
N MET A 298 -1.96 6.33 17.79
CA MET A 298 -0.83 5.97 18.65
C MET A 298 0.03 7.22 18.90
N THR A 299 0.40 7.46 20.15
CA THR A 299 1.26 8.59 20.52
C THR A 299 2.65 8.44 19.89
N ALA A 300 3.25 9.57 19.47
CA ALA A 300 4.67 9.62 19.16
C ALA A 300 5.46 9.32 20.44
N HIS A 301 6.44 8.42 20.36
CA HIS A 301 7.43 8.20 21.41
C HIS A 301 8.68 9.02 21.10
#